data_AF-A0A964NNY3-F1
#
_entry.id   AF-A0A964NNY3-F1
#
_cell.length_a   1.000
_cell.length_b   1.000
_cell.length_c   1.000
_cell.angle_alpha   90.00
_cell.angle_beta   90.00
_cell.angle_gamma   90.00
#
_symmetry.space_group_name_H-M   'P 1'
#
loop_
_entity.id
_entity.type
_entity.pdbx_description
1 polymer ?
#
loop_
_entity_poly.entity_id
_entity_poly.type
_entity_poly.pdbx_seq_one_letter_code
_entity_poly.pdbx_strand_id
1 'polypeptide(L)'
;MMREIVWLGLALAFLAAPSVSSAPARPQAAPALQSVDLELVLATDNSQSIDRSEALLQRQGVAAAFRHPDVVRAIQSGSLGKIAVAYIDWSSLPYTRLAIDWRIIADKASADAFADALLKAPPGFGAGTAIGETLMLAAQLIETNAIQGVQRTIDISGDGPNNTGPAVYAVRDEVIAKGIGINGLPIISTGDYGQGEWGAYYGQLEQYYQNCVIGGPRSFALPARGFQEFAAAIRRKLVLEISDATPPTPIIKVAASSPPPLRPPNLNRGGGAENCGNDGRIRRFRF
;
A
#
# COMPACT_ATOMS: atom_id res chain seq x y z
N MET A 1 -90.24 -13.10 -27.35
CA MET A 1 -90.91 -12.02 -28.09
C MET A 1 -90.89 -10.78 -27.20
N MET A 2 -90.43 -9.62 -27.69
CA MET A 2 -90.33 -8.28 -27.03
C MET A 2 -89.35 -8.17 -25.86
N ARG A 3 -88.19 -7.49 -25.96
CA ARG A 3 -87.86 -6.04 -26.07
C ARG A 3 -88.49 -5.19 -24.95
N GLU A 4 -87.66 -4.75 -24.00
CA GLU A 4 -87.85 -3.54 -23.19
C GLU A 4 -86.46 -2.92 -22.93
N ILE A 5 -86.35 -1.61 -23.21
CA ILE A 5 -85.16 -0.78 -23.12
C ILE A 5 -85.19 -0.09 -21.76
N VAL A 6 -84.15 -0.27 -20.94
CA VAL A 6 -84.03 0.44 -19.64
C VAL A 6 -83.07 1.62 -19.78
N TRP A 7 -83.54 2.79 -19.39
CA TRP A 7 -82.83 4.07 -19.40
C TRP A 7 -81.81 4.21 -18.26
N LEU A 8 -80.71 4.90 -18.58
CA LEU A 8 -79.59 5.26 -17.71
C LEU A 8 -80.01 6.09 -16.48
N GLY A 9 -79.48 5.71 -15.32
CA GLY A 9 -79.21 6.63 -14.20
C GLY A 9 -77.71 6.66 -13.92
N LEU A 10 -77.03 7.75 -14.26
CA LEU A 10 -75.61 7.95 -13.96
C LEU A 10 -75.46 8.30 -12.47
N ALA A 11 -74.98 7.36 -11.66
CA ALA A 11 -74.52 7.65 -10.30
C ALA A 11 -73.02 7.96 -10.34
N LEU A 12 -72.63 9.22 -10.09
CA LEU A 12 -71.23 9.57 -9.87
C LEU A 12 -70.79 9.00 -8.52
N ALA A 13 -70.03 7.91 -8.55
CA ALA A 13 -69.29 7.41 -7.40
C ALA A 13 -67.99 8.21 -7.25
N PHE A 14 -67.90 9.05 -6.22
CA PHE A 14 -66.64 9.64 -5.78
C PHE A 14 -65.75 8.54 -5.18
N LEU A 15 -64.80 8.04 -5.96
CA LEU A 15 -63.71 7.18 -5.47
C LEU A 15 -62.76 8.04 -4.62
N ALA A 16 -62.85 7.91 -3.29
CA ALA A 16 -61.86 8.47 -2.38
C ALA A 16 -60.52 7.76 -2.60
N ALA A 17 -59.55 8.44 -3.19
CA ALA A 17 -58.20 7.93 -3.34
C ALA A 17 -57.51 7.86 -1.95
N PRO A 18 -56.84 6.75 -1.60
CA PRO A 18 -56.10 6.66 -0.35
C PRO A 18 -54.89 7.60 -0.39
N SER A 19 -54.85 8.53 0.56
CA SER A 19 -53.70 9.39 0.80
C SER A 19 -52.50 8.55 1.22
N VAL A 20 -51.54 8.36 0.31
CA VAL A 20 -50.26 7.72 0.62
C VAL A 20 -49.47 8.68 1.50
N SER A 21 -49.52 8.47 2.81
CA SER A 21 -48.72 9.26 3.76
C SER A 21 -47.25 8.88 3.56
N SER A 22 -46.51 9.75 2.87
CA SER A 22 -45.06 9.64 2.72
C SER A 22 -44.42 9.87 4.09
N ALA A 23 -44.13 8.77 4.81
CA ALA A 23 -43.32 8.84 6.01
C ALA A 23 -41.93 9.40 5.63
N PRO A 24 -41.41 10.41 6.33
CA PRO A 24 -40.09 10.94 6.05
C PRO A 24 -39.06 9.81 6.24
N ALA A 25 -38.27 9.56 5.20
CA ALA A 25 -37.14 8.64 5.28
C ALA A 25 -36.20 9.13 6.40
N ARG A 26 -35.99 8.30 7.42
CA ARG A 26 -35.01 8.59 8.47
C ARG A 26 -33.64 8.71 7.79
N PRO A 27 -32.89 9.80 7.97
CA PRO A 27 -31.53 9.88 7.47
C PRO A 27 -30.72 8.72 8.07
N GLN A 28 -30.22 7.85 7.19
CA GLN A 28 -29.33 6.77 7.59
C GLN A 28 -28.03 7.43 8.03
N ALA A 29 -27.72 7.37 9.32
CA ALA A 29 -26.47 7.91 9.85
C ALA A 29 -25.31 7.26 9.08
N ALA A 30 -24.42 8.09 8.54
CA ALA A 30 -23.19 7.60 7.93
C ALA A 30 -22.45 6.72 8.96
N PRO A 31 -21.89 5.55 8.56
CA PRO A 31 -21.13 4.72 9.47
C PRO A 31 -20.03 5.55 10.14
N ALA A 32 -19.92 5.44 11.47
CA ALA A 32 -18.92 6.17 12.22
C ALA A 32 -17.52 5.73 11.79
N LEU A 33 -16.65 6.69 11.47
CA LEU A 33 -15.26 6.41 11.13
C LEU A 33 -14.55 5.73 12.30
N GLN A 34 -13.78 4.69 12.02
CA GLN A 34 -12.96 4.02 13.02
C GLN A 34 -11.63 4.74 13.17
N SER A 35 -11.43 5.46 14.27
CA SER A 35 -10.15 6.13 14.54
C SER A 35 -9.07 5.13 15.00
N VAL A 36 -7.85 5.30 14.49
CA VAL A 36 -6.66 4.51 14.82
C VAL A 36 -5.41 5.41 14.91
N ASP A 37 -4.37 4.98 15.61
CA ASP A 37 -3.12 5.74 15.70
C ASP A 37 -2.38 5.76 14.35
N LEU A 38 -2.40 4.64 13.65
CA LEU A 38 -1.75 4.46 12.35
C LEU A 38 -2.65 3.68 11.40
N GLU A 39 -2.79 4.19 10.19
CA GLU A 39 -3.38 3.53 9.05
C GLU A 39 -2.26 3.14 8.07
N LEU A 40 -1.98 1.84 7.98
CA LEU A 40 -0.80 1.29 7.34
C LEU A 40 -1.17 0.36 6.18
N VAL A 41 -0.66 0.67 4.99
CA VAL A 41 -0.63 -0.29 3.87
C VAL A 41 0.77 -0.90 3.78
N LEU A 42 0.88 -2.20 4.00
CA LEU A 42 2.11 -2.97 3.75
C LEU A 42 2.06 -3.54 2.33
N ALA A 43 3.10 -3.34 1.53
CA ALA A 43 3.18 -3.78 0.14
C ALA A 43 4.50 -4.53 -0.13
N THR A 44 4.41 -5.83 -0.40
CA THR A 44 5.58 -6.69 -0.66
C THR A 44 5.66 -7.15 -2.11
N ASP A 45 6.86 -7.04 -2.68
CA ASP A 45 7.17 -7.41 -4.07
C ASP A 45 7.13 -8.93 -4.28
N ASN A 46 6.46 -9.33 -5.36
CA ASN A 46 6.41 -10.68 -5.93
C ASN A 46 6.64 -10.63 -7.46
N SER A 47 7.49 -9.70 -7.91
CA SER A 47 7.93 -9.58 -9.31
C SER A 47 8.89 -10.71 -9.71
N GLN A 48 9.33 -10.73 -10.97
CA GLN A 48 10.03 -11.88 -11.56
C GLN A 48 11.32 -12.29 -10.83
N SER A 49 11.99 -11.32 -10.18
CA SER A 49 13.20 -11.56 -9.40
C SER A 49 12.95 -12.28 -8.08
N ILE A 50 11.70 -12.29 -7.60
CA ILE A 50 11.28 -12.90 -6.34
C ILE A 50 10.80 -14.32 -6.57
N ASP A 51 11.51 -15.31 -6.05
CA ASP A 51 11.06 -16.69 -6.11
C ASP A 51 10.00 -17.02 -5.03
N ARG A 52 9.41 -18.22 -5.11
CA ARG A 52 8.38 -18.66 -4.15
C ARG A 52 8.90 -18.72 -2.72
N SER A 53 10.15 -19.13 -2.51
CA SER A 53 10.75 -19.24 -1.18
C SER A 53 10.98 -17.84 -0.59
N GLU A 54 11.42 -16.89 -1.40
CA GLU A 54 11.64 -15.49 -1.02
C GLU A 54 10.31 -14.79 -0.69
N ALA A 55 9.28 -14.95 -1.52
CA ALA A 55 7.93 -14.45 -1.23
C ALA A 55 7.35 -15.03 0.07
N LEU A 56 7.61 -16.32 0.35
CA LEU A 56 7.21 -16.95 1.61
C LEU A 56 7.99 -16.38 2.80
N LEU A 57 9.30 -16.15 2.67
CA LEU A 57 10.12 -15.52 3.71
C LEU A 57 9.63 -14.11 4.03
N GLN A 58 9.25 -13.32 3.03
CA GLN A 58 8.67 -12.00 3.25
C GLN A 58 7.40 -12.09 4.11
N ARG A 59 6.44 -12.92 3.70
CA ARG A 59 5.16 -13.09 4.42
C ARG A 59 5.32 -13.68 5.82
N GLN A 60 6.21 -14.65 5.98
CA GLN A 60 6.58 -15.19 7.29
C GLN A 60 7.22 -14.12 8.16
N GLY A 61 8.08 -13.28 7.60
CA GLY A 61 8.70 -12.15 8.29
C GLY A 61 7.65 -11.14 8.78
N VAL A 62 6.70 -10.75 7.92
CA VAL A 62 5.60 -9.84 8.31
C VAL A 62 4.73 -10.48 9.40
N ALA A 63 4.30 -11.73 9.21
CA ALA A 63 3.50 -12.45 10.19
C ALA A 63 4.22 -12.58 11.55
N ALA A 64 5.51 -12.92 11.54
CA ALA A 64 6.33 -13.01 12.74
C ALA A 64 6.52 -11.65 13.42
N ALA A 65 6.65 -10.56 12.65
CA ALA A 65 6.76 -9.22 13.18
C ALA A 65 5.50 -8.78 13.94
N PHE A 66 4.30 -8.97 13.36
CA PHE A 66 3.05 -8.64 14.07
C PHE A 66 2.83 -9.48 15.33
N ARG A 67 3.27 -10.74 15.32
CA ARG A 67 3.23 -11.61 16.51
C ARG A 67 4.24 -11.24 17.58
N HIS A 68 5.22 -10.41 17.24
CA HIS A 68 6.29 -10.07 18.16
C HIS A 68 5.79 -9.18 19.29
N PRO A 69 6.10 -9.49 20.56
CA PRO A 69 5.63 -8.70 21.71
C PRO A 69 5.98 -7.22 21.62
N ASP A 70 7.15 -6.87 21.07
CA ASP A 70 7.57 -5.47 20.91
C ASP A 70 6.66 -4.67 19.97
N VAL A 71 6.16 -5.29 18.88
CA VAL A 71 5.23 -4.64 17.95
C VAL A 71 3.87 -4.47 18.61
N VAL A 72 3.38 -5.50 19.30
CA VAL A 72 2.12 -5.40 20.06
C VAL A 72 2.20 -4.32 21.13
N ARG A 73 3.32 -4.23 21.87
CA ARG A 73 3.53 -3.17 22.86
C ARG A 73 3.62 -1.78 22.22
N ALA A 74 4.27 -1.65 21.07
CA ALA A 74 4.29 -0.38 20.33
C ALA A 74 2.88 0.06 19.95
N ILE A 75 2.06 -0.84 19.41
CA ILE A 75 0.64 -0.58 19.07
C ILE A 75 -0.12 -0.09 20.31
N GLN A 76 0.02 -0.80 21.42
CA GLN A 76 -0.68 -0.49 22.67
C GLN A 76 -0.19 0.79 23.36
N SER A 77 1.01 1.26 23.03
CA SER A 77 1.56 2.51 23.56
C SER A 77 1.03 3.76 22.85
N GLY A 78 0.40 3.59 21.68
CA GLY A 78 -0.29 4.66 20.97
C GLY A 78 -1.47 5.23 21.76
N SER A 79 -1.87 6.46 21.44
CA SER A 79 -2.95 7.17 22.14
C SER A 79 -4.32 6.49 22.05
N LEU A 80 -4.57 5.79 20.94
CA LEU A 80 -5.77 5.01 20.69
C LEU A 80 -5.55 3.50 20.93
N GLY A 81 -4.29 3.07 21.05
CA GLY A 81 -3.87 1.71 21.36
C GLY A 81 -4.13 0.72 20.22
N LYS A 82 -4.28 1.20 18.98
CA LYS A 82 -4.67 0.38 17.82
C LYS A 82 -4.26 0.99 16.49
N ILE A 83 -3.98 0.12 15.53
CA ILE A 83 -3.65 0.47 14.15
C ILE A 83 -4.58 -0.24 13.17
N ALA A 84 -4.69 0.26 11.95
CA ALA A 84 -5.32 -0.41 10.83
C ALA A 84 -4.26 -0.87 9.84
N VAL A 85 -4.35 -2.11 9.37
CA VAL A 85 -3.39 -2.69 8.43
C VAL A 85 -4.09 -3.33 7.24
N ALA A 86 -3.70 -2.95 6.04
CA ALA A 86 -4.00 -3.65 4.80
C ALA A 86 -2.70 -4.19 4.18
N TYR A 87 -2.80 -5.28 3.42
CA TYR A 87 -1.63 -5.92 2.81
C TYR A 87 -1.80 -6.12 1.30
N ILE A 88 -0.83 -5.66 0.52
CA ILE A 88 -0.73 -5.79 -0.92
C ILE A 88 0.40 -6.76 -1.27
N ASP A 89 0.10 -7.75 -2.12
CA ASP A 89 1.13 -8.37 -2.95
C ASP A 89 1.25 -7.54 -4.22
N TRP A 90 2.46 -7.18 -4.65
CA TRP A 90 2.63 -6.38 -5.85
C TRP A 90 3.66 -6.92 -6.84
N SER A 91 3.44 -6.58 -8.11
CA SER A 91 4.34 -6.77 -9.24
C SER A 91 3.88 -5.74 -10.29
N SER A 92 3.53 -6.16 -11.50
CA SER A 92 2.76 -5.38 -12.47
C SER A 92 1.32 -5.84 -12.50
N LEU A 93 0.38 -4.98 -12.92
CA LEU A 93 -0.98 -5.42 -13.19
C LEU A 93 -1.03 -6.66 -14.12
N PRO A 94 -1.97 -7.61 -13.87
CA PRO A 94 -3.02 -7.60 -12.85
C PRO A 94 -2.58 -8.17 -11.49
N TYR A 95 -1.28 -8.40 -11.24
CA TYR A 95 -0.78 -9.10 -10.05
C TYR A 95 -0.55 -8.19 -8.84
N THR A 96 -0.63 -6.87 -9.02
CA THR A 96 -0.73 -5.90 -7.92
C THR A 96 -2.14 -5.87 -7.38
N ARG A 97 -2.34 -6.42 -6.17
CA ARG A 97 -3.66 -6.60 -5.57
C ARG A 97 -3.64 -6.59 -4.04
N LEU A 98 -4.78 -6.19 -3.47
CA LEU A 98 -5.07 -6.34 -2.05
C LEU A 98 -5.16 -7.84 -1.71
N ALA A 99 -4.21 -8.35 -0.95
CA ALA A 99 -4.19 -9.74 -0.49
C ALA A 99 -4.95 -9.90 0.84
N ILE A 100 -4.80 -8.95 1.76
CA ILE A 100 -5.53 -8.87 3.02
C ILE A 100 -6.19 -7.50 3.13
N ASP A 101 -7.51 -7.47 3.16
CA ASP A 101 -8.30 -6.25 3.42
C ASP A 101 -8.08 -5.72 4.85
N TRP A 102 -8.44 -4.46 5.08
CA TRP A 102 -8.20 -3.72 6.32
C TRP A 102 -8.55 -4.52 7.59
N ARG A 103 -7.57 -4.66 8.48
CA ARG A 103 -7.73 -5.26 9.82
C ARG A 103 -7.31 -4.26 10.89
N ILE A 104 -8.15 -4.08 11.90
CA ILE A 104 -7.78 -3.35 13.11
C ILE A 104 -6.98 -4.30 14.02
N ILE A 105 -5.80 -3.86 14.43
CA ILE A 105 -4.90 -4.58 15.34
C ILE A 105 -4.73 -3.74 16.60
N ALA A 106 -5.12 -4.28 17.74
CA ALA A 106 -5.07 -3.60 19.05
C ALA A 106 -4.40 -4.45 20.15
N ASP A 107 -4.24 -5.74 19.91
CA ASP A 107 -3.75 -6.70 20.89
C ASP A 107 -3.10 -7.90 20.21
N LYS A 108 -2.60 -8.83 21.02
CA LYS A 108 -1.97 -10.06 20.53
C LYS A 108 -2.95 -10.90 19.71
N ALA A 109 -4.22 -10.99 20.10
CA ALA A 109 -5.20 -11.85 19.44
C ALA A 109 -5.51 -11.37 18.01
N SER A 110 -5.75 -10.07 17.86
CA SER A 110 -5.95 -9.42 16.55
C SER A 110 -4.68 -9.47 15.68
N ALA A 111 -3.49 -9.34 16.28
CA ALA A 111 -2.22 -9.49 15.57
C ALA A 111 -2.00 -10.94 15.09
N ASP A 112 -2.28 -11.95 15.93
CA ASP A 112 -2.20 -13.36 15.57
C ASP A 112 -3.17 -13.69 14.43
N ALA A 113 -4.39 -13.13 14.46
CA ALA A 113 -5.41 -13.32 13.43
C ALA A 113 -5.01 -12.70 12.08
N PHE A 114 -4.41 -11.50 12.08
CA PHE A 114 -3.84 -10.90 10.88
C PHE A 114 -2.72 -11.77 10.30
N ALA A 115 -1.79 -12.21 11.15
CA ALA A 115 -0.69 -13.08 10.75
C ALA A 115 -1.17 -14.41 10.17
N ASP A 116 -2.19 -15.04 10.77
CA ASP A 116 -2.80 -16.27 10.24
C ASP A 116 -3.48 -16.05 8.89
N ALA A 117 -4.20 -14.94 8.72
CA ALA A 117 -4.84 -14.61 7.45
C ALA A 117 -3.81 -14.42 6.34
N LEU A 118 -2.72 -13.69 6.63
CA LEU A 118 -1.63 -13.45 5.69
C LEU A 118 -0.95 -14.76 5.24
N LEU A 119 -0.66 -15.65 6.17
CA LEU A 119 0.00 -16.93 5.86
C LEU A 119 -0.91 -17.91 5.10
N LYS A 120 -2.24 -17.77 5.21
CA LYS A 120 -3.22 -18.59 4.48
C LYS A 120 -3.52 -18.07 3.08
N ALA A 121 -3.40 -16.76 2.86
CA ALA A 121 -3.64 -16.18 1.54
C ALA A 121 -2.61 -16.73 0.53
N PRO A 122 -2.97 -17.08 -0.71
CA PRO A 122 -1.99 -17.48 -1.72
C PRO A 122 -1.29 -16.24 -2.31
N PRO A 123 0.05 -16.25 -2.49
CA PRO A 123 0.76 -15.16 -3.14
C PRO A 123 0.45 -15.12 -4.65
N GLY A 124 0.30 -13.91 -5.19
CA GLY A 124 0.27 -13.68 -6.64
C GLY A 124 1.66 -13.28 -7.14
N PHE A 125 2.05 -13.75 -8.33
CA PHE A 125 3.35 -13.44 -8.94
C PHE A 125 3.15 -12.83 -10.32
N GLY A 126 3.95 -11.82 -10.65
CA GLY A 126 3.95 -11.17 -11.96
C GLY A 126 5.36 -10.92 -12.47
N ALA A 127 5.47 -10.41 -13.69
CA ALA A 127 6.77 -10.19 -14.32
C ALA A 127 7.40 -8.84 -13.94
N GLY A 128 6.62 -7.76 -13.94
CA GLY A 128 7.14 -6.41 -13.79
C GLY A 128 7.28 -5.95 -12.34
N THR A 129 8.12 -4.94 -12.12
CA THR A 129 8.31 -4.25 -10.84
C THR A 129 7.62 -2.89 -10.96
N ALA A 130 6.34 -2.80 -10.56
CA ALA A 130 5.50 -1.60 -10.69
C ALA A 130 5.25 -0.91 -9.34
N ILE A 131 6.30 -0.30 -8.78
CA ILE A 131 6.23 0.51 -7.56
C ILE A 131 5.22 1.65 -7.73
N GLY A 132 5.24 2.35 -8.86
CA GLY A 132 4.34 3.47 -9.12
C GLY A 132 2.86 3.06 -9.08
N GLU A 133 2.50 1.95 -9.74
CA GLU A 133 1.13 1.41 -9.72
C GLU A 133 0.71 1.01 -8.29
N THR A 134 1.65 0.43 -7.54
CA THR A 134 1.43 -0.02 -6.16
C THR A 134 1.14 1.16 -5.22
N LEU A 135 1.89 2.26 -5.36
CA LEU A 135 1.63 3.49 -4.59
C LEU A 135 0.25 4.09 -4.89
N MET A 136 -0.20 4.04 -6.16
CA MET A 136 -1.55 4.49 -6.53
C MET A 136 -2.63 3.66 -5.84
N LEU A 137 -2.52 2.32 -5.90
CA LEU A 137 -3.49 1.42 -5.25
C LEU A 137 -3.49 1.62 -3.74
N ALA A 138 -2.32 1.68 -3.11
CA ALA A 138 -2.19 1.87 -1.67
C ALA A 138 -2.80 3.21 -1.21
N ALA A 139 -2.55 4.30 -1.94
CA ALA A 139 -3.18 5.58 -1.64
C ALA A 139 -4.70 5.55 -1.82
N GLN A 140 -5.20 4.89 -2.87
CA GLN A 140 -6.65 4.71 -3.05
C GLN A 140 -7.27 3.93 -1.89
N LEU A 141 -6.64 2.86 -1.41
CA LEU A 141 -7.14 2.06 -0.28
C LEU A 141 -7.25 2.88 1.01
N ILE A 142 -6.31 3.80 1.24
CA ILE A 142 -6.32 4.73 2.37
C ILE A 142 -7.45 5.76 2.21
N GLU A 143 -7.61 6.36 1.03
CA GLU A 143 -8.59 7.43 0.82
C GLU A 143 -10.05 6.98 0.77
N THR A 144 -10.32 5.69 0.53
CA THR A 144 -11.67 5.19 0.22
C THR A 144 -12.27 4.28 1.29
N ASN A 145 -11.57 4.06 2.40
CA ASN A 145 -12.06 3.25 3.52
C ASN A 145 -12.82 4.10 4.57
N ALA A 146 -13.31 3.44 5.63
CA ALA A 146 -14.04 4.08 6.74
C ALA A 146 -13.20 4.16 8.04
N ILE A 147 -11.89 4.29 7.90
CA ILE A 147 -10.90 4.35 8.97
C ILE A 147 -10.27 5.75 8.93
N GLN A 148 -9.95 6.29 10.10
CA GLN A 148 -9.29 7.58 10.21
C GLN A 148 -8.02 7.42 11.06
N GLY A 149 -6.88 7.25 10.39
CA GLY A 149 -5.57 7.24 11.05
C GLY A 149 -5.10 8.63 11.46
N VAL A 150 -4.52 8.76 12.66
CA VAL A 150 -3.72 9.95 13.03
C VAL A 150 -2.51 10.05 12.10
N GLN A 151 -1.87 8.92 11.83
CA GLN A 151 -0.84 8.77 10.81
C GLN A 151 -1.37 7.89 9.67
N ARG A 152 -0.97 8.19 8.42
CA ARG A 152 -1.31 7.41 7.23
C ARG A 152 -0.03 7.10 6.48
N THR A 153 0.28 5.82 6.29
CA THR A 153 1.58 5.38 5.79
C THR A 153 1.45 4.22 4.81
N ILE A 154 2.27 4.28 3.75
CA ILE A 154 2.51 3.19 2.82
C ILE A 154 3.93 2.69 3.06
N ASP A 155 4.04 1.40 3.28
CA ASP A 155 5.27 0.68 3.54
C ASP A 155 5.55 -0.25 2.37
N ILE A 156 6.54 0.08 1.54
CA ILE A 156 6.83 -0.67 0.33
C ILE A 156 8.18 -1.38 0.42
N SER A 157 8.18 -2.69 0.20
CA SER A 157 9.38 -3.53 0.11
C SER A 157 9.52 -4.13 -1.28
N GLY A 158 10.76 -4.28 -1.74
CA GLY A 158 11.09 -4.89 -3.03
C GLY A 158 12.60 -4.98 -3.24
N ASP A 159 13.01 -5.79 -4.21
CA ASP A 159 14.42 -6.10 -4.49
C ASP A 159 14.96 -5.41 -5.75
N GLY A 160 14.13 -4.58 -6.40
CA GLY A 160 14.51 -3.87 -7.61
C GLY A 160 13.80 -2.52 -7.80
N PRO A 161 14.32 -1.70 -8.74
CA PRO A 161 13.69 -0.43 -9.08
C PRO A 161 12.47 -0.62 -9.98
N ASN A 162 11.65 0.41 -10.07
CA ASN A 162 10.50 0.44 -10.97
C ASN A 162 10.94 0.27 -12.43
N ASN A 163 10.31 -0.67 -13.14
CA ASN A 163 10.60 -0.96 -14.54
C ASN A 163 9.35 -1.02 -15.43
N THR A 164 8.17 -0.81 -14.84
CA THR A 164 6.89 -0.75 -15.55
C THR A 164 5.90 0.18 -14.83
N GLY A 165 4.81 0.53 -15.50
CA GLY A 165 3.82 1.44 -14.96
C GLY A 165 4.28 2.92 -14.96
N PRO A 166 3.60 3.79 -14.20
CA PRO A 166 3.90 5.21 -14.13
C PRO A 166 5.21 5.47 -13.36
N ALA A 167 5.78 6.65 -13.60
CA ALA A 167 7.03 7.04 -12.97
C ALA A 167 6.87 7.20 -11.45
N VAL A 168 7.72 6.54 -10.66
CA VAL A 168 7.53 6.46 -9.20
C VAL A 168 7.53 7.82 -8.54
N TYR A 169 8.47 8.68 -8.89
CA TYR A 169 8.60 9.99 -8.25
C TYR A 169 7.35 10.87 -8.45
N ALA A 170 6.69 10.77 -9.61
CA ALA A 170 5.49 11.55 -9.91
C ALA A 170 4.32 11.06 -9.03
N VAL A 171 4.12 9.74 -8.96
CA VAL A 171 3.10 9.16 -8.08
C VAL A 171 3.41 9.44 -6.62
N ARG A 172 4.67 9.28 -6.19
CA ARG A 172 5.12 9.62 -4.84
C ARG A 172 4.71 11.04 -4.46
N ASP A 173 5.00 12.02 -5.31
CA ASP A 173 4.70 13.42 -5.01
C ASP A 173 3.18 13.66 -4.86
N GLU A 174 2.35 12.99 -5.67
CA GLU A 174 0.89 13.01 -5.54
C GLU A 174 0.40 12.38 -4.23
N VAL A 175 0.99 11.25 -3.82
CA VAL A 175 0.68 10.57 -2.56
C VAL A 175 1.07 11.43 -1.35
N ILE A 176 2.25 12.05 -1.39
CA ILE A 176 2.73 12.95 -0.33
C ILE A 176 1.81 14.18 -0.22
N ALA A 177 1.35 14.74 -1.34
CA ALA A 177 0.44 15.88 -1.34
C ALA A 177 -0.90 15.58 -0.64
N LYS A 178 -1.29 14.31 -0.54
CA LYS A 178 -2.47 13.83 0.22
C LYS A 178 -2.19 13.66 1.71
N GLY A 179 -0.96 13.94 2.17
CA GLY A 179 -0.54 13.78 3.56
C GLY A 179 -0.31 12.32 3.96
N ILE A 180 0.01 11.45 3.00
CA ILE A 180 0.34 10.04 3.22
C ILE A 180 1.87 9.90 3.19
N GLY A 181 2.45 9.33 4.23
CA GLY A 181 3.89 9.02 4.28
C GLY A 181 4.21 7.76 3.48
N ILE A 182 5.39 7.71 2.88
CA ILE A 182 5.88 6.55 2.14
C ILE A 182 7.24 6.16 2.71
N ASN A 183 7.34 4.95 3.24
CA ASN A 183 8.58 4.39 3.74
C ASN A 183 9.05 3.21 2.89
N GLY A 184 10.35 2.91 2.97
CA GLY A 184 11.00 1.89 2.16
C GLY A 184 11.61 0.77 2.97
N LEU A 185 11.51 -0.45 2.47
CA LEU A 185 12.27 -1.63 2.92
C LEU A 185 12.94 -2.28 1.70
N PRO A 186 13.98 -1.65 1.10
CA PRO A 186 14.69 -2.25 -0.02
C PRO A 186 15.38 -3.53 0.42
N ILE A 187 15.21 -4.60 -0.35
CA ILE A 187 15.82 -5.91 -0.11
C ILE A 187 17.06 -6.00 -0.99
N ILE A 188 18.23 -5.80 -0.40
CA ILE A 188 19.49 -5.79 -1.14
C ILE A 188 19.89 -7.24 -1.41
N SER A 189 19.86 -7.66 -2.68
CA SER A 189 20.29 -8.99 -3.08
C SER A 189 21.75 -9.22 -2.70
N THR A 190 22.03 -10.38 -2.10
CA THR A 190 23.38 -10.83 -1.73
C THR A 190 23.87 -11.99 -2.62
N GLY A 191 23.03 -12.47 -3.54
CA GLY A 191 23.32 -13.56 -4.50
C GLY A 191 23.86 -13.06 -5.84
N ASP A 192 23.61 -13.80 -6.92
CA ASP A 192 24.11 -13.48 -8.28
C ASP A 192 23.71 -12.08 -8.77
N TYR A 193 22.49 -11.63 -8.42
CA TYR A 193 22.01 -10.27 -8.70
C TYR A 193 22.69 -9.20 -7.82
N GLY A 194 23.31 -9.59 -6.70
CA GLY A 194 24.14 -8.73 -5.85
C GLY A 194 25.60 -8.61 -6.31
N GLN A 195 26.00 -9.32 -7.37
CA GLN A 195 27.38 -9.39 -7.87
C GLN A 195 27.52 -8.78 -9.27
N GLY A 196 28.73 -8.37 -9.66
CA GLY A 196 29.01 -7.81 -10.99
C GLY A 196 28.25 -6.51 -11.31
N GLU A 197 27.90 -6.31 -12.58
CA GLU A 197 27.18 -5.10 -13.02
C GLU A 197 25.75 -5.01 -12.43
N TRP A 198 25.09 -6.16 -12.22
CA TRP A 198 23.80 -6.22 -11.52
C TRP A 198 23.96 -5.81 -10.05
N GLY A 199 25.01 -6.28 -9.36
CA GLY A 199 25.35 -5.85 -8.02
C GLY A 199 25.65 -4.36 -7.90
N ALA A 200 26.31 -3.76 -8.89
CA ALA A 200 26.53 -2.31 -8.94
C ALA A 200 25.24 -1.51 -9.18
N TYR A 201 24.28 -2.11 -9.90
CA TYR A 201 22.95 -1.55 -10.15
C TYR A 201 22.04 -1.65 -8.91
N TYR A 202 21.90 -2.84 -8.33
CA TYR A 202 21.10 -3.09 -7.12
C TYR A 202 21.76 -2.60 -5.84
N GLY A 203 23.09 -2.46 -5.80
CA GLY A 203 23.81 -1.82 -4.70
C GLY A 203 23.45 -0.35 -4.50
N GLN A 204 22.80 0.26 -5.50
CA GLN A 204 22.21 1.60 -5.42
C GLN A 204 20.71 1.59 -5.09
N LEU A 205 20.11 0.43 -4.81
CA LEU A 205 18.68 0.32 -4.53
C LEU A 205 18.28 1.11 -3.29
N GLU A 206 19.14 1.14 -2.26
CA GLU A 206 18.90 1.98 -1.09
C GLU A 206 18.81 3.46 -1.47
N GLN A 207 19.75 3.95 -2.30
CA GLN A 207 19.70 5.35 -2.77
C GLN A 207 18.51 5.59 -3.69
N TYR A 208 18.13 4.62 -4.53
CA TYR A 208 16.91 4.70 -5.34
C TYR A 208 15.68 4.86 -4.46
N TYR A 209 15.52 4.04 -3.41
CA TYR A 209 14.41 4.18 -2.49
C TYR A 209 14.41 5.55 -1.81
N GLN A 210 15.57 6.00 -1.33
CA GLN A 210 15.74 7.32 -0.71
C GLN A 210 15.38 8.50 -1.64
N ASN A 211 15.74 8.41 -2.92
CA ASN A 211 15.61 9.53 -3.84
C ASN A 211 14.32 9.52 -4.67
N CYS A 212 13.80 8.33 -5.00
CA CYS A 212 12.66 8.13 -5.89
C CYS A 212 11.39 7.69 -5.18
N VAL A 213 11.49 6.80 -4.17
CA VAL A 213 10.34 6.06 -3.65
C VAL A 213 9.75 6.71 -2.39
N ILE A 214 10.59 6.97 -1.39
CA ILE A 214 10.11 7.40 -0.07
C ILE A 214 9.89 8.91 -0.02
N GLY A 215 9.04 9.34 0.90
CA GLY A 215 8.84 10.75 1.21
C GLY A 215 7.57 10.99 2.01
N GLY A 216 7.32 12.27 2.34
CA GLY A 216 6.18 12.65 3.18
C GLY A 216 6.46 12.54 4.68
N PRO A 217 5.41 12.70 5.51
CA PRO A 217 5.55 12.74 6.96
C PRO A 217 6.23 11.48 7.51
N ARG A 218 7.21 11.67 8.40
CA ARG A 218 7.94 10.59 9.10
C ARG A 218 8.56 9.53 8.16
N SER A 219 8.90 9.91 6.92
CA SER A 219 9.44 8.99 5.93
C SER A 219 10.88 8.53 6.22
N PHE A 220 11.15 7.24 6.06
CA PHE A 220 12.50 6.67 6.11
C PHE A 220 12.61 5.40 5.27
N ALA A 221 13.84 4.97 4.99
CA ALA A 221 14.15 3.66 4.42
C ALA A 221 14.96 2.84 5.43
N LEU A 222 14.65 1.55 5.55
CA LEU A 222 15.44 0.59 6.32
C LEU A 222 15.80 -0.59 5.42
N PRO A 223 17.02 -0.68 4.89
CA PRO A 223 17.39 -1.79 4.01
C PRO A 223 17.47 -3.13 4.76
N ALA A 224 17.09 -4.21 4.10
CA ALA A 224 17.36 -5.58 4.51
C ALA A 224 18.46 -6.18 3.61
N ARG A 225 19.49 -6.82 4.17
CA ARG A 225 20.52 -7.49 3.35
C ARG A 225 20.10 -8.94 3.10
N GLY A 226 19.42 -9.15 1.97
CA GLY A 226 18.82 -10.43 1.60
C GLY A 226 17.53 -10.76 2.37
N PHE A 227 16.85 -11.81 1.92
CA PHE A 227 15.56 -12.23 2.47
C PHE A 227 15.66 -12.84 3.87
N GLN A 228 16.82 -13.36 4.26
CA GLN A 228 17.03 -13.90 5.61
C GLN A 228 16.97 -12.81 6.68
N GLU A 229 17.40 -11.59 6.36
CA GLU A 229 17.34 -10.45 7.27
C GLU A 229 15.99 -9.72 7.24
N PHE A 230 15.12 -10.02 6.27
CA PHE A 230 13.85 -9.33 6.07
C PHE A 230 12.99 -9.33 7.34
N ALA A 231 12.85 -10.48 8.00
CA ALA A 231 12.02 -10.61 9.21
C ALA A 231 12.49 -9.68 10.36
N ALA A 232 13.81 -9.55 10.53
CA ALA A 232 14.38 -8.65 11.53
C ALA A 232 14.19 -7.19 11.14
N ALA A 233 14.37 -6.87 9.85
CA ALA A 233 14.23 -5.53 9.30
C ALA A 233 12.77 -5.04 9.38
N ILE A 234 11.79 -5.81 8.91
CA ILE A 234 10.37 -5.42 8.96
C ILE A 234 9.88 -5.24 10.40
N ARG A 235 10.32 -6.09 11.35
CA ARG A 235 10.01 -5.90 12.77
C ARG A 235 10.54 -4.56 13.29
N ARG A 236 11.82 -4.25 13.02
CA ARG A 236 12.43 -2.98 13.46
C ARG A 236 11.71 -1.78 12.84
N LYS A 237 11.37 -1.89 11.55
CA LYS A 237 10.63 -0.88 10.80
C LYS A 237 9.24 -0.61 11.40
N LEU A 238 8.44 -1.66 11.63
CA LEU A 238 7.13 -1.55 12.29
C LEU A 238 7.24 -0.91 13.68
N VAL A 239 8.24 -1.27 14.49
CA VAL A 239 8.43 -0.64 15.81
C VAL A 239 8.71 0.86 15.66
N LEU A 240 9.57 1.27 14.71
CA LEU A 240 9.91 2.69 14.47
C LEU A 240 8.72 3.51 13.93
N GLU A 241 7.84 2.89 13.16
CA GLU A 241 6.65 3.55 12.60
C GLU A 241 5.53 3.71 13.59
N ILE A 242 5.19 2.62 14.27
CA ILE A 242 4.07 2.56 15.19
C ILE A 242 4.39 3.36 16.44
N SER A 243 5.64 3.34 16.89
CA SER A 243 6.08 4.17 17.99
C SER A 243 6.26 5.61 17.48
N ASP A 244 5.89 6.61 18.27
CA ASP A 244 6.19 8.03 17.96
C ASP A 244 7.71 8.36 17.92
N ALA A 245 8.57 7.35 18.08
CA ALA A 245 10.01 7.44 17.98
C ALA A 245 10.46 8.19 16.72
N THR A 246 11.38 9.14 16.89
CA THR A 246 11.99 9.84 15.76
C THR A 246 12.77 8.84 14.90
N PRO A 247 12.54 8.77 13.57
CA PRO A 247 13.30 7.88 12.70
C PRO A 247 14.81 8.14 12.79
N PRO A 248 15.67 7.11 12.66
CA PRO A 248 17.11 7.29 12.64
C PRO A 248 17.51 8.09 11.38
N THR A 249 17.88 9.35 11.62
CA THR A 249 18.25 10.37 10.62
C THR A 249 17.08 10.82 9.74
N PRO A 250 16.49 12.01 10.00
CA PRO A 250 15.59 12.65 9.04
C PRO A 250 16.34 12.88 7.73
N ILE A 251 15.69 12.64 6.59
CA ILE A 251 16.24 13.05 5.29
C ILE A 251 16.25 14.58 5.25
N ILE A 252 17.39 15.19 5.61
CA ILE A 252 17.72 16.54 5.17
C ILE A 252 18.15 16.39 3.71
N LYS A 253 17.28 16.78 2.77
CA LYS A 253 17.64 16.86 1.35
C LYS A 253 18.77 17.90 1.20
N VAL A 254 20.02 17.45 1.22
CA VAL A 254 21.16 18.28 0.79
C VAL A 254 21.18 18.25 -0.72
N ALA A 255 21.14 19.41 -1.35
CA ALA A 255 21.33 19.56 -2.79
C ALA A 255 22.75 19.11 -3.17
N ALA A 256 22.94 17.83 -3.45
CA ALA A 256 24.16 17.26 -4.01
C ALA A 256 23.89 16.72 -5.42
N SER A 257 24.89 16.81 -6.29
CA SER A 257 24.88 16.39 -7.70
C SER A 257 24.11 15.09 -7.99
N SER A 258 23.31 15.09 -9.06
CA SER A 258 22.45 13.98 -9.49
C SER A 258 23.25 12.67 -9.65
N PRO A 259 22.81 11.55 -9.05
CA PRO A 259 23.40 10.24 -9.35
C PRO A 259 23.16 9.85 -10.82
N PRO A 260 24.07 9.05 -11.43
CA PRO A 260 23.89 8.55 -12.78
C PRO A 260 22.64 7.64 -12.87
N PRO A 261 21.98 7.56 -14.04
CA PRO A 261 20.82 6.70 -14.20
C PRO A 261 21.19 5.26 -13.89
N LEU A 262 20.39 4.62 -13.03
CA LEU A 262 20.47 3.18 -12.86
C LEU A 262 20.03 2.56 -14.20
N ARG A 263 20.93 1.92 -14.94
CA ARG A 263 20.58 1.13 -16.13
C ARG A 263 20.75 -0.37 -15.84
N PRO A 264 19.71 -1.21 -15.99
CA PRO A 264 19.87 -2.63 -15.80
C PRO A 264 20.80 -3.18 -16.90
N PRO A 265 21.73 -4.09 -16.57
CA PRO A 265 22.50 -4.83 -17.57
C PRO A 265 21.56 -5.55 -18.56
N ASN A 266 21.80 -5.44 -19.86
CA ASN A 266 21.10 -6.22 -20.91
C ASN A 266 19.57 -6.07 -21.09
N LEU A 267 19.00 -4.86 -21.03
CA LEU A 267 17.75 -4.58 -21.77
C LEU A 267 18.07 -4.15 -23.21
N ASN A 268 18.04 -5.12 -24.12
CA ASN A 268 17.92 -4.84 -25.56
C ASN A 268 16.51 -4.29 -25.85
N ARG A 269 16.44 -2.99 -26.19
CA ARG A 269 15.33 -2.23 -26.80
C ARG A 269 14.06 -2.05 -25.95
N GLY A 270 13.85 -0.83 -25.45
CA GLY A 270 12.52 -0.27 -25.18
C GLY A 270 12.13 0.03 -23.73
N GLY A 271 12.85 -0.51 -22.73
CA GLY A 271 12.58 -0.23 -21.31
C GLY A 271 13.27 1.05 -20.83
N GLY A 272 12.52 2.04 -20.35
CA GLY A 272 13.08 3.25 -19.74
C GLY A 272 13.46 2.98 -18.29
N ALA A 273 14.69 3.29 -17.89
CA ALA A 273 15.08 3.28 -16.49
C ALA A 273 14.91 4.68 -15.87
N GLU A 274 14.34 4.74 -14.68
CA GLU A 274 14.08 6.00 -13.98
C GLU A 274 15.34 6.51 -13.28
N ASN A 275 15.67 7.77 -13.51
CA ASN A 275 16.67 8.50 -12.73
C ASN A 275 16.01 9.68 -12.02
N CYS A 276 15.83 9.58 -10.70
CA CYS A 276 15.51 10.72 -9.85
C CYS A 276 16.83 11.32 -9.38
N GLY A 277 17.33 12.29 -10.14
CA GLY A 277 18.44 13.12 -9.67
C GLY A 277 18.06 13.83 -8.36
N ASN A 278 19.03 14.02 -7.48
CA ASN A 278 18.88 14.82 -6.25
C ASN A 278 18.55 16.31 -6.51
N ASP A 279 18.58 16.76 -7.77
CA ASP A 279 18.29 18.12 -8.23
C ASP A 279 16.86 18.32 -8.76
N GLY A 280 16.00 17.30 -8.68
CA GLY A 280 14.62 17.38 -9.18
C GLY A 280 14.50 17.45 -10.70
N ARG A 281 15.58 17.20 -11.46
CA ARG A 281 15.56 17.21 -12.93
C ARG A 281 15.25 15.83 -13.48
N ILE A 282 14.19 15.76 -14.29
CA ILE A 282 13.71 14.55 -14.96
C ILE A 282 14.65 14.21 -16.12
N ARG A 283 15.17 12.98 -16.16
CA ARG A 283 15.81 12.43 -17.36
C ARG A 283 15.15 11.09 -17.72
N ARG A 284 14.29 11.10 -18.74
CA ARG A 284 13.88 9.86 -19.41
C ARG A 284 14.95 9.49 -20.43
N PHE A 285 15.62 8.37 -20.21
CA PHE A 285 16.51 7.81 -21.22
C PHE A 285 15.69 6.86 -22.10
N ARG A 286 15.53 7.22 -23.38
CA ARG A 286 15.22 6.24 -24.43
C ARG A 286 16.57 5.67 -24.89
N PHE A 287 16.72 4.35 -24.82
CA PHE A 287 17.85 3.64 -25.41
C PHE A 287 17.39 2.93 -26.68
#